data_AF-A0A921K9J5-F1
#
_entry.id   AF-A0A921K9J5-F1
#
_cell.length_a   1.000
_cell.length_b   1.000
_cell.length_c   1.000
_cell.angle_alpha   90.00
_cell.angle_beta   90.00
_cell.angle_gamma   90.00
#
_symmetry.space_group_name_H-M   'P 1'
#
loop_
_entity.id
_entity.type
_entity.pdbx_description
1 polymer ?
#
loop_
_entity_poly.entity_id
_entity_poly.type
_entity_poly.pdbx_seq_one_letter_code
_entity_poly.pdbx_strand_id
1 'polypeptide(L)'
;MSQQSPQQRAEAYRVTLDHGIDLVGWGIRADTVVVQASGLTTPITVTIGDQNIEVAEVFTADGVDGFSMPLTALELPEGSLKIQGEAMPPHMLDQQQSPDEPMGARTFFWCLVFPRMRGCR
;
A
#
# COMPACT_ATOMS: atom_id res chain seq x y z
N MET A 1 8.88 -15.72 23.80
CA MET A 1 9.58 -15.84 22.50
C MET A 1 8.62 -15.39 21.43
N SER A 2 8.67 -14.12 21.06
CA SER A 2 7.79 -13.54 20.03
C SER A 2 8.36 -13.93 18.67
N GLN A 3 7.68 -14.83 17.97
CA GLN A 3 8.06 -15.19 16.60
C GLN A 3 7.94 -13.93 15.74
N GLN A 4 9.07 -13.53 15.17
CA GLN A 4 9.16 -12.44 14.22
C GLN A 4 8.34 -12.85 13.00
N SER A 5 7.26 -12.13 12.69
CA SER A 5 6.69 -12.20 11.34
C SER A 5 7.72 -11.55 10.41
N PRO A 6 8.31 -12.27 9.45
CA PRO A 6 9.17 -11.64 8.46
C PRO A 6 8.35 -10.59 7.71
N GLN A 7 8.83 -9.34 7.67
CA GLN A 7 8.24 -8.31 6.82
C GLN A 7 8.14 -8.87 5.41
N GLN A 8 6.92 -9.03 4.90
CA GLN A 8 6.73 -9.49 3.54
C GLN A 8 7.16 -8.37 2.60
N ARG A 9 8.02 -8.69 1.64
CA ARG A 9 8.32 -7.80 0.52
C ARG A 9 7.03 -7.60 -0.26
N ALA A 10 6.62 -6.34 -0.45
CA ALA A 10 5.50 -6.07 -1.33
C ALA A 10 5.93 -6.33 -2.77
N GLU A 11 5.30 -7.31 -3.42
CA GLU A 11 5.44 -7.51 -4.86
C GLU A 11 4.76 -6.35 -5.60
N ALA A 12 5.39 -5.91 -6.69
CA ALA A 12 4.82 -4.87 -7.53
C ALA A 12 3.67 -5.46 -8.37
N TYR A 13 2.51 -4.83 -8.32
CA TYR A 13 1.36 -5.12 -9.17
C TYR A 13 1.29 -4.11 -10.31
N ARG A 14 0.85 -4.60 -11.47
CA ARG A 14 0.23 -3.73 -12.45
C ARG A 14 -1.19 -3.43 -11.98
N VAL A 15 -1.50 -2.16 -11.83
CA VAL A 15 -2.83 -1.66 -11.48
C VAL A 15 -3.34 -0.88 -12.67
N THR A 16 -4.31 -1.44 -13.40
CA THR A 16 -4.87 -0.76 -14.57
C THR A 16 -6.15 -0.05 -14.17
N LEU A 17 -6.22 1.27 -14.40
CA LEU A 17 -7.44 2.04 -14.20
C LEU A 17 -8.45 1.72 -15.32
N ASP A 18 -9.74 1.92 -15.06
CA ASP A 18 -10.84 1.73 -16.03
C ASP A 18 -10.66 2.48 -17.37
N HIS A 19 -9.95 3.60 -17.38
CA HIS A 19 -9.60 4.36 -18.59
C HIS A 19 -8.39 3.81 -19.36
N GLY A 20 -7.85 2.65 -18.95
CA GLY A 20 -6.71 1.98 -19.60
C GLY A 20 -5.34 2.50 -19.20
N ILE A 21 -5.24 3.32 -18.15
CA ILE A 21 -3.96 3.81 -17.63
C ILE A 21 -3.36 2.74 -16.72
N ASP A 22 -2.10 2.39 -16.96
CA ASP A 22 -1.36 1.46 -16.11
C ASP A 22 -0.53 2.20 -15.06
N LEU A 23 -0.68 1.78 -13.81
CA LEU A 23 0.12 2.23 -12.69
C LEU A 23 0.92 1.07 -12.11
N VAL A 24 2.07 1.39 -11.54
CA VAL A 24 2.80 0.46 -10.66
C VAL A 24 2.24 0.64 -9.25
N GLY A 25 1.75 -0.45 -8.69
CA GLY A 25 1.26 -0.50 -7.32
C GLY A 25 1.97 -1.54 -6.47
N TRP A 26 1.80 -1.43 -5.16
CA TRP A 26 2.27 -2.40 -4.18
C TRP A 26 1.10 -2.76 -3.28
N GLY A 27 0.77 -4.05 -3.21
CA GLY A 27 -0.15 -4.52 -2.20
C GLY A 27 0.53 -4.44 -0.85
N ILE A 28 -0.02 -3.64 0.06
CA ILE A 28 0.58 -3.40 1.38
C ILE A 28 -0.16 -4.15 2.48
N ARG A 29 -1.42 -4.51 2.24
CA ARG A 29 -2.31 -5.28 3.13
C ARG A 29 -3.26 -6.10 2.27
N ALA A 30 -4.04 -7.01 2.88
CA ALA A 30 -5.03 -7.82 2.16
C ALA A 30 -6.13 -7.01 1.45
N ASP A 31 -6.31 -5.75 1.84
CA ASP A 31 -7.37 -4.85 1.40
C ASP A 31 -6.85 -3.52 0.84
N THR A 32 -5.54 -3.35 0.66
CA THR A 32 -4.97 -2.05 0.29
C THR A 32 -3.81 -2.18 -0.70
N VAL A 33 -3.88 -1.40 -1.78
CA VAL A 33 -2.78 -1.18 -2.72
C VAL A 33 -2.35 0.26 -2.67
N VAL A 34 -1.04 0.51 -2.65
CA VAL A 34 -0.45 1.84 -2.81
C VAL A 34 0.09 1.99 -4.22
N VAL A 35 -0.25 3.07 -4.90
CA VAL A 35 0.29 3.45 -6.22
C VAL A 35 1.00 4.80 -6.13
N GLN A 36 1.95 5.05 -7.03
CA GLN A 36 2.49 6.39 -7.24
C GLN A 36 1.63 7.15 -8.25
N ALA A 37 0.64 7.88 -7.77
CA ALA A 37 -0.29 8.65 -8.59
C ALA A 37 -0.95 9.75 -7.75
N SER A 38 -1.44 10.79 -8.43
CA SER A 38 -2.26 11.84 -7.83
C SER A 38 -3.54 12.03 -8.64
N GLY A 39 -4.53 12.70 -8.03
CA GLY A 39 -5.78 13.04 -8.72
C GLY A 39 -6.76 11.86 -8.91
N LEU A 40 -6.51 10.72 -8.25
CA LEU A 40 -7.45 9.61 -8.23
C LEU A 40 -8.61 9.93 -7.28
N THR A 41 -9.83 9.68 -7.72
CA THR A 41 -11.05 9.90 -6.93
C THR A 41 -12.04 8.78 -7.17
N THR A 42 -12.83 8.44 -6.16
CA THR A 42 -13.95 7.50 -6.29
C THR A 42 -15.12 8.11 -7.08
N PRO A 43 -15.94 7.31 -7.79
CA PRO A 43 -15.76 5.87 -7.99
C PRO A 43 -14.66 5.57 -9.02
N ILE A 44 -13.83 4.57 -8.74
CA ILE A 44 -12.81 4.07 -9.68
C ILE A 44 -12.73 2.55 -9.58
N THR A 45 -12.62 1.89 -10.73
CA THR A 45 -12.36 0.45 -10.81
C THR A 45 -10.92 0.24 -11.22
N VAL A 46 -10.24 -0.69 -10.55
CA VAL A 46 -8.89 -1.11 -10.92
C VAL A 46 -8.85 -2.57 -11.29
N THR A 47 -8.02 -2.91 -12.27
CA THR A 47 -7.69 -4.28 -12.61
C THR A 47 -6.38 -4.66 -11.94
N ILE A 48 -6.41 -5.74 -11.15
CA ILE A 48 -5.23 -6.33 -10.51
C ILE A 48 -5.21 -7.81 -10.87
N GLY A 49 -4.17 -8.25 -11.60
CA GLY A 49 -4.19 -9.57 -12.23
C GLY A 49 -5.34 -9.66 -13.23
N ASP A 50 -6.21 -10.66 -13.05
CA ASP A 50 -7.40 -10.86 -13.90
C ASP A 50 -8.71 -10.39 -13.23
N GLN A 51 -8.60 -9.64 -12.12
CA GLN A 51 -9.76 -9.21 -11.33
C GLN A 51 -10.00 -7.71 -11.47
N ASN A 52 -11.23 -7.34 -11.80
CA ASN A 52 -11.71 -5.97 -11.71
C ASN A 52 -12.30 -5.74 -10.32
N ILE A 53 -11.79 -4.75 -9.62
CA ILE A 53 -12.10 -4.47 -8.22
C ILE A 53 -12.50 -3.00 -8.11
N GLU A 54 -13.67 -2.75 -7.55
CA GLU A 54 -14.11 -1.40 -7.23
C GLU A 54 -13.37 -0.90 -6.00
N VAL A 55 -12.75 0.28 -6.12
CA VAL A 55 -12.04 0.92 -5.02
C VAL A 55 -13.06 1.57 -4.11
N ALA A 56 -13.05 1.19 -2.83
CA ALA A 56 -13.96 1.69 -1.82
C ALA A 56 -13.62 3.14 -1.42
N GLU A 57 -12.35 3.43 -1.19
CA GLU A 57 -11.85 4.73 -0.75
C GLU A 57 -10.47 5.01 -1.33
N VAL A 58 -10.13 6.29 -1.48
CA VAL A 58 -8.84 6.75 -2.00
C VAL A 58 -8.21 7.73 -1.01
N PHE A 59 -6.94 7.50 -0.65
CA PHE A 59 -6.19 8.39 0.24
C PHE A 59 -4.86 8.77 -0.40
N THR A 60 -4.62 10.06 -0.59
CA THR A 60 -3.37 10.57 -1.15
C THR A 60 -2.50 11.18 -0.05
N ALA A 61 -1.19 10.92 -0.13
CA ALA A 61 -0.16 11.48 0.71
C ALA A 61 0.97 12.07 -0.16
N ASP A 62 1.32 13.31 0.13
CA ASP A 62 2.39 14.04 -0.54
C ASP A 62 3.68 14.03 0.29
N GLY A 63 4.84 14.14 -0.37
CA GLY A 63 6.12 14.35 0.31
C GLY A 63 6.62 13.15 1.12
N VAL A 64 6.22 11.93 0.74
CA VAL A 64 6.74 10.71 1.38
C VAL A 64 8.16 10.44 0.91
N ASP A 65 9.11 10.40 1.85
CA ASP A 65 10.51 10.15 1.55
C ASP A 65 10.71 8.83 0.78
N GLY A 66 11.60 8.87 -0.22
CA GLY A 66 11.86 7.73 -1.10
C GLY A 66 10.97 7.65 -2.35
N PHE A 67 9.98 8.54 -2.49
CA PHE A 67 9.10 8.60 -3.67
C PHE A 67 9.16 9.95 -4.37
N SER A 68 9.18 9.91 -5.70
CA SER A 68 9.21 11.12 -6.54
C SER A 68 7.83 11.66 -6.89
N MET A 69 6.78 10.91 -6.59
CA MET A 69 5.37 11.26 -6.84
C MET A 69 4.55 11.03 -5.57
N PRO A 70 3.40 11.71 -5.44
CA PRO A 70 2.46 11.41 -4.36
C PRO A 70 2.09 9.93 -4.34
N LEU A 71 1.99 9.39 -3.14
CA LEU A 71 1.45 8.05 -2.95
C LEU A 71 -0.05 8.14 -2.78
N THR A 72 -0.76 7.23 -3.43
CA THR A 72 -2.19 7.07 -3.26
C THR A 72 -2.49 5.65 -2.84
N ALA A 73 -3.10 5.49 -1.67
CA ALA A 73 -3.67 4.24 -1.21
C ALA A 73 -5.08 4.07 -1.80
N LEU A 74 -5.31 2.89 -2.36
CA LEU A 74 -6.57 2.40 -2.88
C LEU A 74 -7.08 1.33 -1.91
N GLU A 75 -8.13 1.66 -1.16
CA GLU A 75 -8.81 0.67 -0.34
C GLU A 75 -9.70 -0.20 -1.20
N LEU A 76 -9.51 -1.50 -1.08
CA LEU A 76 -10.26 -2.54 -1.75
C LEU A 76 -11.20 -3.23 -0.75
N PRO A 77 -12.16 -4.04 -1.22
CA PRO A 77 -12.87 -4.97 -0.37
C PRO A 77 -11.90 -5.88 0.42
N GLU A 78 -12.33 -6.32 1.60
CA GLU A 78 -11.50 -7.16 2.46
C GLU A 78 -11.21 -8.51 1.78
N GLY A 79 -9.95 -8.94 1.79
CA GLY A 79 -9.51 -10.19 1.18
C GLY A 79 -9.35 -10.13 -0.34
N SER A 80 -9.40 -8.94 -0.94
CA SER A 80 -9.10 -8.75 -2.37
C SER A 80 -7.69 -9.17 -2.75
N LEU A 81 -6.72 -9.09 -1.82
CA LEU A 81 -5.33 -9.47 -2.05
C LEU A 81 -4.91 -10.62 -1.12
N LYS A 82 -4.01 -11.47 -1.61
CA LYS A 82 -3.41 -12.57 -0.84
C LYS A 82 -2.13 -12.13 -0.13
N ILE A 83 -2.24 -11.18 0.79
CA ILE A 83 -1.12 -10.60 1.55
C ILE A 83 -1.32 -10.89 3.03
N GLN A 84 -0.26 -11.32 3.72
CA GLN A 84 -0.30 -11.61 5.15
C GLN A 84 0.37 -10.49 5.94
N GLY A 85 -0.41 -9.77 6.74
CA GLY A 85 0.07 -8.65 7.53
C GLY A 85 0.35 -7.42 6.67
N GLU A 86 1.40 -6.66 7.03
CA GLU A 86 1.82 -5.47 6.29
C GLU A 86 3.09 -5.73 5.49
N ALA A 87 3.11 -5.20 4.27
CA ALA A 87 4.23 -5.29 3.34
C ALA A 87 4.79 -3.90 2.99
N MET A 88 6.09 -3.85 2.70
CA MET A 88 6.80 -2.63 2.28
C MET A 88 7.35 -2.79 0.86
N PRO A 89 7.30 -1.74 0.01
CA PRO A 89 7.99 -1.69 -1.26
C PRO A 89 9.50 -2.00 -1.11
N PRO A 90 10.12 -2.74 -2.04
CA PRO A 90 11.49 -3.21 -1.88
C PRO A 90 12.53 -2.10 -1.64
N HIS A 91 12.33 -0.92 -2.23
CA HIS A 91 13.25 0.22 -2.13
C HIS A 91 13.17 0.94 -0.77
N MET A 92 12.11 0.72 0.01
CA MET A 92 11.97 1.28 1.36
C MET A 92 12.58 0.40 2.44
N LEU A 93 12.78 -0.90 2.15
CA LEU A 93 13.32 -1.86 3.13
C LEU A 93 14.76 -1.54 3.54
N ASP A 94 15.56 -0.95 2.64
CA ASP A 94 16.96 -0.62 2.91
C ASP A 94 17.10 0.68 3.72
N GLN A 95 16.09 1.57 3.72
CA GLN A 95 16.09 2.80 4.51
C GLN A 95 15.71 2.60 5.99
N GLN A 96 15.16 1.44 6.36
CA GLN A 96 14.74 1.13 7.73
C GLN A 96 15.79 0.32 8.54
N GLN A 97 17.03 0.23 8.07
CA GLN A 97 18.12 -0.50 8.74
C GLN A 97 18.77 0.29 9.90
N SER A 98 17.97 0.91 10.77
CA SER A 98 18.47 1.32 12.09
C SER A 98 18.19 0.19 13.09
N PRO A 99 19.23 -0.52 13.59
CA PRO A 99 19.05 -1.68 14.47
C PRO A 99 18.41 -1.34 15.83
N ASP A 100 18.28 -0.07 16.19
CA ASP A 100 17.80 0.42 17.48
C ASP A 100 16.31 0.82 17.54
N GLU A 101 15.54 0.77 16.44
CA GLU A 101 14.13 1.17 16.51
C GLU A 101 13.21 0.07 17.09
N PRO A 102 12.41 0.39 18.13
CA PRO A 102 11.52 -0.58 18.78
C PRO A 102 10.47 -1.13 17.81
N MET A 103 10.23 -2.44 17.87
CA MET A 103 9.35 -3.23 16.98
C MET A 103 7.94 -2.63 16.79
N GLY A 104 7.44 -1.85 17.76
CA GLY A 104 6.14 -1.20 17.70
C GLY A 104 6.00 -0.18 16.55
N ALA A 105 7.06 0.51 16.14
CA ALA A 105 7.01 1.52 15.08
C ALA A 105 6.80 0.92 13.66
N ARG A 106 7.06 -0.38 13.51
CA ARG A 106 7.18 -1.05 12.20
C ARG A 106 5.85 -1.52 11.60
N THR A 107 4.79 -1.61 12.43
CA THR A 107 3.45 -2.07 12.05
C THR A 107 2.46 -0.92 11.81
N PHE A 108 2.93 0.32 11.84
CA PHE A 108 2.08 1.51 11.70
C PHE A 108 2.59 2.49 10.65
N PHE A 109 3.62 2.16 9.87
CA PHE A 109 4.16 3.08 8.87
C PHE A 109 3.06 3.56 7.93
N TRP A 110 2.26 2.63 7.41
CA TRP A 110 1.14 2.97 6.53
C TRP A 110 0.03 3.77 7.22
N CYS A 111 -0.13 3.62 8.55
CA CYS A 111 -1.03 4.48 9.32
C CYS A 111 -0.47 5.88 9.57
N LEU A 112 0.86 6.06 9.56
CA LEU A 112 1.46 7.39 9.59
C LEU A 112 1.29 8.11 8.25
N VAL A 113 1.47 7.38 7.14
CA VAL A 113 1.30 7.93 5.78
C VAL A 113 -0.17 8.17 5.45
N PHE A 114 -1.05 7.23 5.80
CA PHE A 114 -2.48 7.29 5.52
C PHE A 114 -3.31 7.02 6.79
N PRO A 115 -3.41 8.00 7.71
CA PRO A 115 -4.08 7.81 9.01
C PRO A 115 -5.58 7.53 8.90
N ARG A 116 -6.17 7.82 7.74
CA ARG A 116 -7.59 7.59 7.48
C ARG A 116 -7.88 6.22 6.87
N MET A 117 -6.89 5.35 6.67
CA MET A 117 -7.18 4.00 6.19
C MET A 117 -7.83 3.12 7.27
N ARG A 118 -8.55 2.09 6.83
CA ARG A 118 -9.04 1.00 7.67
C ARG A 118 -7.88 0.36 8.44
N GLY A 119 -8.12 0.02 9.70
CA GLY A 119 -7.08 -0.49 10.60
C GLY A 119 -6.12 0.57 11.16
N CYS A 120 -6.25 1.84 10.74
CA CYS A 120 -5.49 2.97 11.29
C CYS A 120 -6.35 3.96 12.09
N ARG A 121 -7.68 3.79 12.05
CA ARG A 121 -8.67 4.58 12.77
C ARG A 121 -8.98 3.98 14.14
#